data_AF-A0A923FTJ5-F1
#
_entry.id   AF-A0A923FTJ5-F1
#
_cell.length_a   1.000
_cell.length_b   1.000
_cell.length_c   1.000
_cell.angle_alpha   90.00
_cell.angle_beta   90.00
_cell.angle_gamma   90.00
#
_symmetry.space_group_name_H-M   'P 1'
#
loop_
_entity.id
_entity.type
_entity.pdbx_description
1 polymer ?
#
loop_
_entity_poly.entity_id
_entity_poly.type
_entity_poly.pdbx_seq_one_letter_code
_entity_poly.pdbx_strand_id
1 'polypeptide(L)' 'MATVHSDRNWKIKIYPDDHAPPHFHVQTPDGESLVEIDGLQVLGKGANPKALKAALAWATSHKAELQRIWNEQNRRH' A
#
# COMPACT_ATOMS: atom_id res chain seq x y z
N MET A 1 5.86 -10.43 -3.75
CA MET A 1 5.73 -9.33 -2.76
C MET A 1 6.73 -8.27 -3.15
N ALA A 2 6.26 -7.06 -3.47
CA ALA A 2 7.08 -5.91 -3.77
C ALA A 2 7.04 -4.92 -2.61
N THR A 3 8.19 -4.43 -2.16
CA THR A 3 8.28 -3.25 -1.29
C THR A 3 8.45 -2.03 -2.20
N VAL A 4 7.44 -1.17 -2.27
CA VAL A 4 7.41 0.00 -3.16
C VAL A 4 8.12 1.18 -2.51
N HIS A 5 7.89 1.36 -1.21
CA HIS A 5 8.49 2.45 -0.45
C HIS A 5 8.87 1.98 0.95
N SER A 6 9.97 2.51 1.48
CA SER A 6 10.40 2.29 2.86
C SER A 6 10.91 3.58 3.46
N ASP A 7 10.32 3.96 4.58
CA ASP A 7 10.79 5.02 5.48
C ASP A 7 10.97 4.40 6.89
N ARG A 8 11.74 5.05 7.75
CA ARG A 8 12.26 4.54 9.03
C ARG A 8 11.33 3.57 9.77
N ASN A 9 10.06 3.95 9.92
CA ASN A 9 9.08 3.22 10.73
C ASN A 9 7.84 2.72 9.95
N TRP A 10 7.81 2.88 8.62
CA TRP A 10 6.68 2.43 7.81
C TRP A 10 7.08 2.05 6.40
N LYS A 11 6.37 1.08 5.82
CA LYS A 11 6.64 0.57 4.46
C LYS A 11 5.36 0.48 3.68
N ILE A 12 5.45 0.71 2.36
CA ILE A 12 4.39 0.35 1.42
C ILE A 12 4.77 -0.95 0.73
N LYS A 13 3.87 -1.93 0.82
CA LYS A 13 4.02 -3.23 0.17
C LYS A 13 2.82 -3.54 -0.71
N ILE A 14 3.07 -4.35 -1.74
CA ILE A 14 2.06 -4.98 -2.57
C ILE A 14 2.35 -6.48 -2.58
N TYR A 15 1.38 -7.28 -2.18
CA TYR A 15 1.46 -8.73 -2.22
C TYR A 15 0.87 -9.25 -3.55
N PRO A 16 1.42 -10.35 -4.09
CA PRO A 16 0.86 -11.01 -5.27
C PRO A 16 -0.38 -11.81 -4.89
N ASP A 17 -1.22 -12.09 -5.88
CA ASP A 17 -2.50 -12.82 -5.73
C ASP A 17 -3.48 -12.18 -4.74
N ASP A 18 -3.28 -10.90 -4.44
CA ASP A 18 -4.13 -10.17 -3.52
C ASP A 18 -5.41 -9.71 -4.23
N HIS A 19 -6.51 -9.67 -3.49
CA HIS A 19 -7.84 -9.55 -4.10
C HIS A 19 -8.20 -8.11 -4.46
N ALA A 20 -9.04 -7.94 -5.49
CA ALA A 20 -9.59 -6.64 -5.86
C ALA A 20 -10.47 -6.06 -4.72
N PRO A 21 -10.55 -4.73 -4.57
CA PRO A 21 -9.96 -3.69 -5.43
C PRO A 21 -8.43 -3.57 -5.30
N PRO A 22 -7.74 -2.96 -6.29
CA PRO A 22 -6.31 -2.69 -6.19
C PRO A 22 -5.94 -1.92 -4.93
N HIS A 23 -5.01 -2.47 -4.14
CA HIS A 23 -4.67 -1.90 -2.85
C HIS A 23 -3.17 -2.06 -2.52
N PHE A 24 -2.72 -1.36 -1.49
CA PHE A 24 -1.38 -1.52 -0.93
C PHE A 24 -1.45 -1.59 0.59
N HIS A 25 -0.39 -2.13 1.18
CA HIS A 25 -0.28 -2.35 2.61
C HIS A 25 0.68 -1.33 3.20
N VAL A 26 0.23 -0.62 4.22
CA VAL A 26 1.06 0.23 5.07
C VAL A 26 1.46 -0.59 6.28
N GLN A 27 2.70 -1.06 6.31
CA GLN A 27 3.24 -1.87 7.41
C GLN A 27 4.00 -0.98 8.40
N THR A 28 3.69 -1.10 9.69
CA THR A 28 4.41 -0.46 10.81
C THR A 28 4.73 -1.52 11.89
N PRO A 29 5.51 -1.19 12.94
CA PRO A 29 5.70 -2.08 14.08
C PRO A 29 4.40 -2.43 14.83
N ASP A 30 3.41 -1.55 14.77
CA ASP A 30 2.13 -1.69 15.48
C ASP A 30 1.14 -2.59 14.72
N GLY A 31 1.32 -2.75 13.41
CA GLY A 31 0.44 -3.53 12.57
C GLY A 31 0.46 -3.09 11.11
N GLU A 32 -0.53 -3.54 10.36
CA GLU A 32 -0.65 -3.29 8.93
C GLU A 32 -2.03 -2.70 8.61
N SER A 33 -2.07 -1.66 7.79
CA SER A 33 -3.31 -1.09 7.26
C SER A 33 -3.40 -1.33 5.76
N LEU A 34 -4.61 -1.58 5.28
CA LEU A 34 -4.91 -1.80 3.86
C LEU A 34 -5.46 -0.51 3.25
N VAL A 35 -4.96 -0.11 2.09
CA VAL A 35 -5.36 1.14 1.42
C VAL A 35 -5.63 0.90 -0.06
N GLU A 36 -6.83 1.23 -0.52
CA GLU A 36 -7.20 1.23 -1.94
C GLU A 36 -6.33 2.22 -2.75
N ILE A 37 -5.83 1.84 -3.92
CA ILE A 37 -4.94 2.68 -4.73
C ILE A 37 -5.68 3.89 -5.35
N ASP A 38 -6.89 3.68 -5.87
CA ASP A 38 -7.59 4.70 -6.65
C ASP A 38 -8.08 5.88 -5.78
N GLY A 39 -8.85 5.58 -4.73
CA GLY A 39 -9.38 6.59 -3.80
C GLY A 39 -8.49 6.89 -2.59
N LEU A 40 -7.44 6.10 -2.34
CA LEU A 40 -6.68 6.10 -1.08
C LEU A 40 -7.57 5.86 0.15
N GLN A 41 -8.65 5.08 -0.04
CA GLN A 41 -9.56 4.70 1.03
C GLN A 41 -8.90 3.64 1.91
N VAL A 42 -8.95 3.85 3.23
CA VAL A 42 -8.41 2.88 4.20
C VAL A 42 -9.44 1.77 4.39
N LEU A 43 -9.11 0.58 3.91
CA LEU A 43 -9.96 -0.63 3.96
C LEU A 43 -9.75 -1.43 5.24
N GLY A 44 -8.55 -1.38 5.81
CA GLY A 44 -8.16 -2.11 7.02
C GLY A 44 -7.27 -1.25 7.92
N LYS A 45 -7.37 -1.44 9.24
CA LYS A 45 -6.64 -0.66 10.25
C LYS A 45 -5.65 -1.53 11.01
N GLY A 46 -4.43 -1.03 11.18
CA GLY A 46 -3.39 -1.62 12.03
C GLY A 46 -2.13 -0.76 12.11
N ALA A 47 -1.79 -0.05 11.04
CA ALA A 47 -0.74 0.96 11.08
C ALA A 47 -1.11 2.12 12.01
N ASN A 48 -0.13 2.64 12.75
CA ASN A 48 -0.36 3.82 13.57
C ASN A 48 -0.77 5.04 12.71
N PRO A 49 -1.58 5.99 13.26
CA PRO A 49 -2.13 7.10 12.48
C PRO A 49 -1.08 8.02 11.84
N LYS A 50 0.09 8.19 12.47
CA LYS A 50 1.15 9.06 11.97
C LYS A 50 1.80 8.47 10.71
N ALA A 51 2.13 7.18 10.75
CA ALA A 51 2.65 6.43 9.61
C ALA A 51 1.62 6.35 8.48
N LEU A 52 0.36 6.06 8.80
CA LEU A 52 -0.71 6.02 7.80
C LEU A 52 -0.87 7.36 7.08
N LYS A 53 -0.86 8.48 7.81
CA LYS A 53 -0.90 9.82 7.21
C LYS A 53 0.29 10.09 6.29
N ALA A 54 1.50 9.70 6.71
CA ALA A 54 2.71 9.86 5.89
C ALA A 54 2.65 9.01 4.61
N ALA A 55 2.22 7.76 4.74
CA ALA A 55 2.03 6.85 3.61
C ALA A 55 1.00 7.38 2.61
N LEU A 56 -0.14 7.90 3.07
CA LEU A 56 -1.17 8.49 2.21
C LEU A 56 -0.68 9.74 1.48
N ALA A 57 0.10 10.59 2.15
CA ALA A 57 0.71 11.77 1.53
C ALA A 57 1.68 11.39 0.41
N TRP A 58 2.52 10.38 0.65
CA TRP A 58 3.40 9.84 -0.38
C TRP A 58 2.60 9.20 -1.52
N ALA A 59 1.62 8.36 -1.22
CA ALA A 59 0.82 7.64 -2.20
C ALA A 59 0.05 8.57 -3.15
N THR A 60 -0.38 9.74 -2.67
CA THR A 60 -1.03 10.78 -3.51
C THR A 60 -0.20 11.14 -4.74
N SER A 61 1.13 11.17 -4.62
CA SER A 61 2.03 11.52 -5.73
C SER A 61 2.53 10.29 -6.52
N HIS A 62 2.24 9.07 -6.06
CA HIS A 62 2.81 7.83 -6.60
C HIS A 62 1.74 6.79 -6.99
N LYS A 63 0.47 7.21 -7.16
CA LYS A 63 -0.63 6.31 -7.55
C LYS A 63 -0.33 5.49 -8.81
N ALA A 64 0.25 6.13 -9.85
CA ALA A 64 0.56 5.45 -11.10
C ALA A 64 1.60 4.33 -10.92
N GLU A 65 2.59 4.54 -10.04
CA GLU A 65 3.58 3.53 -9.70
C GLU A 65 2.94 2.36 -8.94
N LEU A 66 2.11 2.66 -7.93
CA LEU A 66 1.38 1.66 -7.16
C LEU A 66 0.48 0.81 -8.06
N GLN A 67 -0.26 1.43 -8.98
CA GLN A 67 -1.12 0.74 -9.92
C GLN A 67 -0.34 -0.15 -10.88
N ARG A 68 0.80 0.33 -11.39
CA ARG A 68 1.69 -0.46 -12.25
C ARG A 68 2.18 -1.71 -11.53
N ILE A 69 2.72 -1.55 -10.32
CA ILE A 69 3.26 -2.66 -9.52
C ILE A 69 2.15 -3.63 -9.14
N TRP A 70 0.97 -3.15 -8.76
CA TRP A 70 -0.20 -4.00 -8.52
C TRP A 70 -0.53 -4.89 -9.72
N ASN A 71 -0.59 -4.29 -10.91
CA ASN A 71 -0.87 -5.01 -12.15
C ASN A 71 0.23 -6.02 -12.49
N GLU A 72 1.50 -5.69 -12.23
CA GLU A 72 2.63 -6.60 -12.42
C GLU A 72 2.58 -7.80 -11.45
N GLN A 73 2.23 -7.57 -10.18
CA GLN A 73 2.14 -8.63 -9.17
C GLN A 73 0.90 -9.53 -9.34
N ASN A 74 -0.16 -9.03 -9.96
CA ASN A 74 -1.42 -9.76 -10.19
C ASN A 74 -1.63 -10.21 -11.64
N ARG A 75 -0.63 -10.03 -12.50
CA ARG A 75 -0.65 -10.57 -13.86
C ARG A 75 -0.57 -12.09 -13.77
N ARG A 76 -1.73 -12.75 -13.90
CA ARG A 76 -1.80 -14.20 -14.09
C ARG A 76 -1.14 -14.55 -15.43
N HIS A 77 -0.15 -15.44 -15.37
CA HIS A 77 0.40 -16.12 -16.54
C HIS A 77 -0.44 -17.34 -16.89
#